data_AF-A0AAW1R992-F1
#
_entry.id   AF-A0AAW1R992-F1
#
_cell.length_a   1.000
_cell.length_b   1.000
_cell.length_c   1.000
_cell.angle_alpha   90.00
_cell.angle_beta   90.00
_cell.angle_gamma   90.00
#
_symmetry.space_group_name_H-M   'P 1'
#
loop_
_entity.id
_entity.type
_entity.pdbx_description
1 polymer ?
#
loop_
_entity_poly.entity_id
_entity_poly.type
_entity_poly.pdbx_seq_one_letter_code
_entity_poly.pdbx_strand_id
1 'polypeptide(L)'
;MGREQGCLATGRREVLRQVAQSAKGLKQQVQRDVSGYTQARHLALVPNLLLPECWAPTHLDTPQTFYKVVAAIHGKLVSVFDGVTEYELARTLHAKRGGAAWAPLDACYFGFQTPQEAVAAQFPRNSRLKKAAKVLIQIRVQGRAYQHSSGMWAFSQVTPMLFLSNITDSSGIVILPARYLTSGVKL
;
A
#
# COMPACT_ATOMS: atom_id res chain seq x y z
N MET A 1 -5.61 -61.96 30.27
CA MET A 1 -4.40 -61.18 29.91
C MET A 1 -4.76 -60.15 28.85
N GLY A 2 -5.28 -58.97 29.21
CA GLY A 2 -5.74 -57.98 28.22
C GLY A 2 -5.84 -56.53 28.69
N ARG A 3 -5.32 -56.18 29.87
CA ARG A 3 -5.43 -54.82 30.44
C ARG A 3 -4.20 -53.93 30.25
N GLU A 4 -3.07 -54.48 29.80
CA GLU A 4 -1.82 -53.70 29.68
C GLU A 4 -1.70 -52.89 28.38
N GLN A 5 -2.41 -53.28 27.30
CA GLN A 5 -2.34 -52.55 26.03
C GLN A 5 -3.06 -51.19 26.05
N GLY A 6 -4.05 -51.00 26.93
CA GLY A 6 -4.82 -49.76 27.02
C GLY A 6 -4.04 -48.58 27.66
N CYS A 7 -3.08 -48.87 28.54
CA CYS A 7 -2.31 -47.84 29.24
C CYS A 7 -1.28 -47.15 28.32
N LEU A 8 -0.63 -47.93 27.45
CA LEU A 8 0.38 -47.44 26.50
C LEU A 8 -0.21 -46.51 25.43
N ALA A 9 -1.45 -46.77 24.98
CA ALA A 9 -2.13 -45.95 23.98
C ALA A 9 -2.46 -44.54 24.51
N THR A 10 -2.81 -44.42 25.79
CA THR A 10 -3.13 -43.14 26.44
C THR A 10 -1.88 -42.29 26.63
N GLY A 11 -0.77 -42.90 27.08
CA GLY A 11 0.50 -42.20 27.24
C GLY A 11 1.03 -41.63 25.92
N ARG A 12 0.95 -42.39 24.82
CA ARG A 12 1.37 -41.93 23.49
C ARG A 12 0.55 -40.72 23.01
N ARG A 13 -0.76 -40.70 23.25
CA ARG A 13 -1.62 -39.57 22.85
C ARG A 13 -1.28 -38.29 23.60
N GLU A 14 -0.99 -38.39 24.89
CA GLU A 14 -0.62 -37.24 25.70
C GLU A 14 0.73 -36.65 25.27
N VAL A 15 1.73 -37.51 25.03
CA VAL A 15 3.03 -37.06 24.50
C VAL A 15 2.87 -36.37 23.15
N LEU A 16 2.08 -36.92 22.23
CA LEU A 16 1.83 -36.29 20.93
C LEU A 16 1.13 -34.93 21.07
N ARG A 17 0.21 -34.78 22.02
CA ARG A 17 -0.46 -33.51 22.30
C ARG A 17 0.51 -32.46 22.83
N GLN A 18 1.39 -32.84 23.76
CA GLN A 18 2.42 -31.96 24.32
C GLN A 18 3.43 -31.52 23.26
N VAL A 19 3.87 -32.45 22.40
CA VAL A 19 4.75 -32.14 21.27
C VAL A 19 4.06 -31.17 20.30
N ALA A 20 2.79 -31.40 19.96
CA ALA A 20 2.04 -30.52 19.05
C ALA A 20 1.86 -29.10 19.63
N GLN A 21 1.57 -28.99 20.93
CA GLN A 21 1.46 -27.70 21.61
C GLN A 21 2.81 -26.96 21.65
N SER A 22 3.89 -27.68 21.97
CA SER A 22 5.25 -27.13 21.99
C SER A 22 5.67 -26.65 20.60
N ALA A 23 5.41 -27.44 19.55
CA ALA A 23 5.69 -27.07 18.16
C ALA A 23 4.89 -25.83 17.72
N LYS A 24 3.62 -25.71 18.13
CA LYS A 24 2.80 -24.53 17.85
C LYS A 24 3.38 -23.28 18.54
N GLY A 25 3.78 -23.40 19.79
CA GLY A 25 4.43 -22.30 20.54
C GLY A 25 5.74 -21.86 19.88
N LEU A 26 6.61 -22.81 19.51
CA LEU A 26 7.85 -22.52 18.81
C LEU A 26 7.63 -21.82 17.47
N LYS A 27 6.63 -22.27 16.69
CA LYS A 27 6.28 -21.65 15.41
C LYS A 27 5.86 -20.19 15.58
N GLN A 28 5.05 -19.89 16.60
CA GLN A 28 4.64 -18.51 16.91
C GLN A 28 5.83 -17.66 17.37
N GLN A 29 6.75 -18.23 18.16
CA GLN A 29 7.96 -17.52 18.57
C GLN A 29 8.86 -17.18 17.38
N VAL A 30 9.18 -18.17 16.54
CA VAL A 30 9.98 -17.96 15.32
C VAL A 30 9.34 -16.93 14.41
N GLN A 31 8.01 -16.96 14.24
CA GLN A 31 7.31 -15.96 13.44
C GLN A 31 7.46 -14.55 14.01
N ARG A 32 7.39 -14.38 15.34
CA ARG A 32 7.64 -13.08 16.00
C ARG A 32 9.09 -12.62 15.80
N ASP A 33 10.05 -13.51 15.98
CA ASP A 33 11.48 -13.20 15.86
C ASP A 33 11.83 -12.81 14.42
N VAL A 34 11.36 -13.58 13.42
CA VAL A 34 11.58 -13.28 12.00
C VAL A 34 10.97 -11.92 11.62
N SER A 35 9.77 -11.61 12.09
CA SER A 35 9.17 -10.28 11.89
C SER A 35 10.01 -9.18 12.52
N GLY A 36 10.49 -9.37 13.76
CA GLY A 36 11.36 -8.42 14.46
C GLY A 36 12.68 -8.17 13.72
N TYR A 37 13.36 -9.24 13.28
CA TYR A 37 14.60 -9.11 12.50
C TYR A 37 14.39 -8.44 11.16
N THR A 38 13.28 -8.75 10.48
CA THR A 38 12.94 -8.12 9.19
C THR A 38 12.72 -6.62 9.38
N GLN A 39 11.98 -6.21 10.41
CA GLN A 39 11.77 -4.81 10.75
C GLN A 39 13.08 -4.09 11.13
N ALA A 40 13.90 -4.69 12.00
CA ALA A 40 15.18 -4.12 12.41
C ALA A 40 16.14 -3.96 11.23
N ARG A 41 16.22 -4.97 10.35
CA ARG A 41 17.04 -4.91 9.13
C ARG A 41 16.51 -3.87 8.15
N HIS A 42 15.19 -3.70 8.03
CA HIS A 42 14.62 -2.64 7.20
C HIS A 42 14.98 -1.24 7.71
N LEU A 43 14.91 -1.01 9.01
CA LEU A 43 15.32 0.26 9.63
C LEU A 43 16.83 0.50 9.51
N ALA A 44 17.64 -0.56 9.61
CA ALA A 44 19.09 -0.47 9.47
C ALA A 44 19.56 -0.23 8.02
N LEU A 45 18.81 -0.68 7.01
CA LEU A 45 19.19 -0.60 5.60
C LEU A 45 18.71 0.68 4.87
N VAL A 46 17.85 1.48 5.49
CA VAL A 46 17.52 2.82 5.01
C VAL A 46 18.22 3.79 5.96
N PRO A 47 19.40 4.34 5.62
CA PRO A 47 20.02 5.33 6.47
C PRO A 47 19.04 6.50 6.63
N ASN A 48 18.51 6.71 7.84
CA ASN A 48 17.73 7.91 8.19
C ASN A 48 18.46 9.19 7.78
N LEU A 49 19.80 9.13 7.67
CA LEU A 49 20.70 10.18 7.19
C LEU A 49 20.39 10.71 5.78
N LEU A 50 19.60 9.99 5.00
CA LEU A 50 19.31 10.38 3.64
C LEU A 50 17.94 11.10 3.55
N LEU A 51 16.93 10.68 4.31
CA LEU A 51 15.58 11.26 4.20
C LEU A 51 15.54 12.76 4.63
N PRO A 52 14.81 13.64 3.91
CA PRO A 52 14.59 14.99 4.39
C PRO A 52 13.88 14.99 5.75
N GLU A 53 14.14 16.00 6.60
CA GLU A 53 13.67 16.06 8.00
C GLU A 53 12.15 15.88 8.17
N CYS A 54 11.36 16.22 7.14
CA CYS A 54 9.91 16.12 7.14
C CYS A 54 9.37 14.72 6.78
N TRP A 55 10.24 13.75 6.49
CA TRP A 55 9.86 12.37 6.15
C TRP A 55 10.32 11.38 7.21
N ALA A 56 9.39 10.56 7.69
CA ALA A 56 9.67 9.45 8.58
C ALA A 56 9.49 8.11 7.84
N PRO A 57 10.46 7.19 7.90
CA PRO A 57 10.27 5.84 7.37
C PRO A 57 9.26 5.08 8.23
N THR A 58 8.44 4.27 7.58
CA THR A 58 7.45 3.44 8.26
C THR A 58 7.24 2.12 7.50
N HIS A 59 6.68 1.13 8.19
CA HIS A 59 6.38 -0.17 7.62
C HIS A 59 4.92 -0.53 7.92
N LEU A 60 4.18 -0.88 6.88
CA LEU A 60 2.79 -1.28 6.98
C LEU A 60 2.72 -2.81 6.96
N ASP A 61 2.71 -3.43 8.15
CA ASP A 61 2.70 -4.88 8.31
C ASP A 61 1.44 -5.52 7.70
N THR A 62 0.31 -4.84 7.84
CA THR A 62 -0.97 -5.23 7.27
C THR A 62 -1.35 -4.35 6.09
N PRO A 63 -2.11 -4.87 5.10
CA PRO A 63 -2.65 -4.05 4.04
C PRO A 63 -3.54 -2.93 4.60
N GLN A 64 -3.24 -1.69 4.23
CA GLN A 64 -4.00 -0.51 4.63
C GLN A 64 -4.57 0.22 3.41
N THR A 65 -5.62 1.00 3.65
CA THR A 65 -6.33 1.77 2.62
C THR A 65 -5.87 3.22 2.63
N PHE A 66 -5.55 3.73 1.44
CA PHE A 66 -5.19 5.12 1.19
C PHE A 66 -5.90 5.60 -0.07
N TYR A 67 -5.73 6.88 -0.38
CA TYR A 67 -6.40 7.55 -1.49
C TYR A 67 -5.40 8.33 -2.34
N LYS A 68 -5.63 8.37 -3.65
CA LYS A 68 -4.78 9.10 -4.59
C LYS A 68 -5.64 9.67 -5.71
N VAL A 69 -5.34 10.91 -6.12
CA VAL A 69 -5.91 11.48 -7.35
C VAL A 69 -5.04 11.12 -8.55
N VAL A 70 -5.68 10.64 -9.61
CA VAL A 70 -5.11 10.32 -10.91
C VAL A 70 -5.84 11.10 -12.00
N ALA A 71 -5.26 11.19 -13.20
CA ALA A 71 -5.90 11.79 -14.35
C ALA A 71 -6.58 10.72 -15.21
N ALA A 72 -7.76 11.01 -15.73
CA ALA A 72 -8.43 10.19 -16.74
C ALA A 72 -8.15 10.74 -18.15
N ILE A 73 -7.51 9.94 -19.01
CA ILE A 73 -7.10 10.32 -20.36
C ILE A 73 -7.36 9.15 -21.30
N HIS A 74 -8.17 9.34 -22.33
CA HIS A 74 -8.49 8.32 -23.34
C HIS A 74 -8.89 6.97 -22.72
N GLY A 75 -9.72 6.98 -21.68
CA GLY A 75 -10.18 5.76 -20.98
C GLY A 75 -9.14 5.13 -20.02
N LYS A 76 -7.96 5.74 -19.87
CA LYS A 76 -6.90 5.27 -18.97
C LYS A 76 -6.77 6.17 -17.75
N LEU A 77 -6.31 5.59 -16.65
CA LEU A 77 -5.96 6.33 -15.44
C LEU A 77 -4.45 6.46 -15.34
N VAL A 78 -3.98 7.70 -15.26
CA VAL A 78 -2.56 8.02 -15.35
C VAL A 78 -2.16 8.89 -14.17
N SER A 79 -0.96 8.68 -13.63
CA SER A 79 -0.41 9.50 -12.56
C SER A 79 -0.36 10.96 -12.96
N VAL A 80 -0.94 11.83 -12.12
CA VAL A 80 -0.84 13.28 -12.27
C VAL A 80 0.59 13.81 -12.11
N PHE A 81 1.49 13.02 -11.52
CA PHE A 81 2.86 13.43 -11.24
C PHE A 81 3.77 13.28 -12.45
N ASP A 82 3.82 12.08 -13.04
CA ASP A 82 4.71 11.77 -14.17
C ASP A 82 4.00 11.80 -15.53
N GLY A 83 2.67 11.68 -15.55
CA GLY A 83 1.87 11.60 -16.77
C GLY A 83 2.08 10.35 -17.62
N VAL A 84 2.73 9.32 -17.07
CA VAL A 84 3.10 8.08 -17.78
C VAL A 84 2.66 6.83 -17.01
N THR A 85 2.73 6.82 -15.68
CA THR A 85 2.35 5.66 -14.87
C THR A 85 0.85 5.40 -14.98
N GLU A 86 0.48 4.29 -15.62
CA GLU A 86 -0.90 3.85 -15.74
C GLU A 86 -1.35 3.05 -14.50
N TYR A 87 -2.59 3.30 -14.07
CA TYR A 87 -3.24 2.63 -12.95
C TYR A 87 -4.38 1.74 -13.46
N GLU A 88 -4.20 0.44 -13.26
CA GLU A 88 -5.24 -0.56 -13.54
C GLU A 88 -5.80 -1.09 -12.21
N LEU A 89 -7.12 -1.32 -12.16
CA LEU A 89 -7.76 -1.88 -10.98
C LEU A 89 -7.28 -3.30 -10.70
N ALA A 90 -7.17 -3.62 -9.41
CA ALA A 90 -6.68 -4.88 -8.87
C ALA A 90 -5.25 -5.29 -9.27
N ARG A 91 -4.52 -4.46 -10.02
CA ARG A 91 -3.14 -4.71 -10.41
C ARG A 91 -2.18 -4.03 -9.45
N THR A 92 -1.29 -4.81 -8.82
CA THR A 92 -0.23 -4.26 -7.99
C THR A 92 0.85 -3.63 -8.86
N LEU A 93 1.18 -2.38 -8.54
CA LEU A 93 2.24 -1.61 -9.16
C LEU A 93 3.42 -1.53 -8.18
N HIS A 94 4.63 -1.72 -8.71
CA HIS A 94 5.87 -1.52 -7.98
C HIS A 94 6.57 -0.29 -8.53
N ALA A 95 6.92 0.63 -7.65
CA ALA A 95 7.57 1.87 -8.03
C ALA A 95 8.97 1.58 -8.57
N LYS A 96 9.31 2.22 -9.68
CA LYS A 96 10.63 2.15 -10.31
C LYS A 96 11.42 3.40 -9.93
N ARG A 97 12.74 3.28 -9.79
CA ARG A 97 13.64 4.42 -9.59
C ARG A 97 13.59 5.39 -10.78
N GLY A 98 13.97 6.65 -10.52
CA GLY A 98 14.05 7.69 -11.55
C GLY A 98 12.84 8.63 -11.63
N GLY A 99 11.96 8.62 -10.62
CA GLY A 99 10.95 9.66 -10.46
C GLY A 99 11.56 11.02 -10.12
N ALA A 100 10.76 12.08 -10.29
CA ALA A 100 11.15 13.46 -9.97
C ALA A 100 11.14 13.75 -8.45
N ALA A 101 11.87 12.95 -7.68
CA ALA A 101 12.05 13.11 -6.25
C ALA A 101 13.46 12.67 -5.84
N TRP A 102 13.81 12.90 -4.58
CA TRP A 102 15.11 12.48 -4.03
C TRP A 102 15.03 11.04 -3.51
N ALA A 103 16.09 10.23 -3.66
CA ALA A 103 16.04 8.80 -3.39
C ALA A 103 16.03 8.48 -1.88
N PRO A 104 15.00 7.82 -1.30
CA PRO A 104 14.26 6.75 -1.96
C PRO A 104 12.86 7.13 -2.45
N LEU A 105 12.47 8.40 -2.28
CA LEU A 105 11.17 8.91 -2.71
C LEU A 105 11.05 8.95 -4.25
N ASP A 106 12.17 8.98 -4.96
CA ASP A 106 12.28 8.82 -6.42
C ASP A 106 11.71 7.48 -6.93
N ALA A 107 11.53 6.51 -6.05
CA ALA A 107 10.97 5.20 -6.31
C ALA A 107 9.72 4.96 -5.45
N CYS A 108 8.83 5.94 -5.37
CA CYS A 108 7.58 5.82 -4.60
C CYS A 108 6.35 6.36 -5.34
N TYR A 109 5.19 5.82 -4.97
CA TYR A 109 3.88 6.37 -5.29
C TYR A 109 3.36 7.21 -4.14
N PHE A 110 2.84 8.40 -4.42
CA PHE A 110 2.29 9.29 -3.39
C PHE A 110 0.78 9.13 -3.20
N GLY A 111 0.30 9.19 -1.96
CA GLY A 111 -1.12 9.16 -1.60
C GLY A 111 -1.39 9.75 -0.21
N PHE A 112 -2.64 9.69 0.23
CA PHE A 112 -3.14 10.31 1.47
C PHE A 112 -4.04 9.36 2.24
N GLN A 113 -4.18 9.58 3.55
CA GLN A 113 -4.93 8.67 4.41
C GLN A 113 -6.43 8.86 4.25
N THR A 114 -6.89 10.08 3.96
CA THR A 114 -8.32 10.37 3.74
C THR A 114 -8.61 10.81 2.30
N PRO A 115 -9.84 10.60 1.80
CA PRO A 115 -10.28 11.10 0.51
C PRO A 115 -10.16 12.63 0.39
N GLN A 116 -10.49 13.35 1.46
CA GLN A 116 -10.49 14.81 1.50
C GLN A 116 -9.09 15.38 1.35
N GLU A 117 -8.11 14.81 2.05
CA GLU A 117 -6.69 15.17 1.90
C GLU A 117 -6.21 14.93 0.46
N ALA A 118 -6.58 13.79 -0.15
CA ALA A 118 -6.18 13.47 -1.51
C ALA A 118 -6.73 14.46 -2.55
N VAL A 119 -7.96 14.94 -2.35
CA VAL A 119 -8.59 15.93 -3.24
C VAL A 119 -8.03 17.34 -3.02
N ALA A 120 -7.80 17.73 -1.76
CA ALA A 120 -7.22 19.03 -1.41
C ALA A 120 -5.71 19.13 -1.73
N ALA A 121 -5.06 17.99 -2.04
CA ALA A 121 -3.64 17.95 -2.34
C ALA A 121 -3.27 18.82 -3.55
N GLN A 122 -2.24 19.63 -3.38
CA GLN A 122 -1.70 20.43 -4.49
C GLN A 122 -0.94 19.54 -5.48
N PHE A 123 -1.30 19.63 -6.76
CA PHE A 123 -0.58 18.93 -7.82
C PHE A 123 0.76 19.61 -8.13
N PRO A 124 1.76 18.85 -8.61
CA PRO A 124 3.01 19.43 -9.07
C PRO A 124 2.77 20.56 -10.08
N ARG A 125 3.45 21.69 -9.87
CA ARG A 125 3.37 22.87 -10.77
C ARG A 125 3.73 22.51 -12.21
N ASN A 126 4.45 21.42 -12.43
CA ASN A 126 5.01 21.01 -13.71
C ASN A 126 4.16 19.91 -14.38
N SER A 127 3.05 19.49 -13.75
CA SER A 127 2.21 18.43 -14.30
C SER A 127 1.65 18.85 -15.67
N ARG A 128 1.88 18.00 -16.67
CA ARG A 128 1.28 18.16 -18.01
C ARG A 128 -0.22 17.87 -18.00
N LEU A 129 -0.71 17.23 -16.94
CA LEU A 129 -2.09 16.74 -16.82
C LEU A 129 -2.99 17.66 -16.01
N LYS A 130 -2.61 18.94 -15.81
CA LYS A 130 -3.42 19.91 -15.05
C LYS A 130 -4.87 20.00 -15.54
N LYS A 131 -5.06 20.07 -16.87
CA LYS A 131 -6.38 20.22 -17.51
C LYS A 131 -7.15 18.90 -17.68
N ALA A 132 -6.51 17.75 -17.49
CA ALA A 132 -7.19 16.45 -17.61
C ALA A 132 -8.23 16.26 -16.48
N ALA A 133 -9.28 15.49 -16.74
CA ALA A 133 -10.24 15.09 -15.72
C ALA A 133 -9.54 14.36 -14.57
N LYS A 134 -9.92 14.65 -13.32
CA LYS A 134 -9.31 14.07 -12.13
C LYS A 134 -10.24 13.03 -11.54
N VAL A 135 -9.68 11.88 -11.21
CA VAL A 135 -10.40 10.76 -10.61
C VAL A 135 -9.73 10.43 -9.30
N LEU A 136 -10.52 10.34 -8.24
CA LEU A 136 -10.04 9.83 -6.97
C LEU A 136 -10.13 8.30 -6.96
N ILE A 137 -9.02 7.66 -6.63
CA ILE A 137 -8.95 6.21 -6.49
C ILE A 137 -8.61 5.82 -5.05
N GLN A 138 -9.20 4.72 -4.61
CA GLN A 138 -8.76 4.03 -3.41
C GLN A 138 -7.63 3.09 -3.79
N ILE A 139 -6.54 3.13 -3.02
CA ILE A 139 -5.38 2.24 -3.17
C ILE A 139 -5.21 1.42 -1.91
N ARG A 140 -4.81 0.17 -2.08
CA ARG A 140 -4.37 -0.72 -1.00
C ARG A 140 -2.86 -0.82 -1.03
N VAL A 141 -2.23 -0.63 0.11
CA VAL A 141 -0.77 -0.57 0.27
C VAL A 141 -0.32 -1.46 1.41
N GLN A 142 0.89 -2.01 1.30
CA GLN A 142 1.52 -2.83 2.33
C GLN A 142 3.04 -2.71 2.17
N GLY A 143 3.79 -2.88 3.25
CA GLY A 143 5.24 -2.91 3.23
C GLY A 143 5.86 -1.53 3.45
N ARG A 144 6.94 -1.23 2.72
CA ARG A 144 7.72 -0.01 2.93
C ARG A 144 6.95 1.23 2.50
N ALA A 145 6.85 2.18 3.43
CA ALA A 145 6.27 3.47 3.21
C ALA A 145 7.07 4.58 3.91
N TYR A 146 6.77 5.83 3.57
CA TYR A 146 7.31 7.00 4.23
C TYR A 146 6.17 7.97 4.47
N GLN A 147 6.13 8.56 5.66
CA GLN A 147 5.11 9.52 6.04
C GLN A 147 5.73 10.91 6.09
N HIS A 148 5.09 11.86 5.42
CA HIS A 148 5.45 13.26 5.47
C HIS A 148 4.66 13.98 6.58
N SER A 149 5.26 14.99 7.20
CA SER A 149 4.62 15.81 8.23
C SER A 149 3.32 16.51 7.76
N SER A 150 3.16 16.71 6.44
CA SER A 150 1.93 17.28 5.86
C SER A 150 0.77 16.28 5.68
N GLY A 151 0.93 15.02 6.12
CA GLY A 151 -0.06 13.96 5.90
C GLY A 151 0.05 13.25 4.54
N MET A 152 1.00 13.62 3.69
CA MET A 152 1.29 12.88 2.45
C MET A 152 2.08 11.60 2.77
N TRP A 153 1.80 10.53 2.04
CA TRP A 153 2.49 9.26 2.16
C TRP A 153 3.17 8.89 0.85
N ALA A 154 4.29 8.18 0.94
CA ALA A 154 5.03 7.63 -0.19
C ALA A 154 5.15 6.11 -0.03
N PHE A 155 4.80 5.35 -1.07
CA PHE A 155 4.70 3.89 -1.05
C PHE A 155 5.57 3.25 -2.12
N SER A 156 6.30 2.20 -1.76
CA SER A 156 7.06 1.40 -2.73
C SER A 156 6.17 0.58 -3.67
N GLN A 157 4.94 0.28 -3.24
CA GLN A 157 3.96 -0.46 -4.03
C GLN A 157 2.54 -0.01 -3.72
N VAL A 158 1.65 -0.08 -4.71
CA VAL A 158 0.23 0.25 -4.55
C VAL A 158 -0.63 -0.68 -5.39
N THR A 159 -1.82 -1.02 -4.90
CA THR A 159 -2.83 -1.76 -5.66
C THR A 159 -4.11 -0.92 -5.74
N PRO A 160 -4.45 -0.34 -6.90
CA PRO A 160 -5.72 0.36 -7.08
C PRO A 160 -6.89 -0.59 -6.88
N MET A 161 -7.88 -0.21 -6.08
CA MET A 161 -8.99 -1.09 -5.70
C MET A 161 -10.31 -0.67 -6.34
N LEU A 162 -10.64 0.62 -6.27
CA LEU A 162 -11.90 1.14 -6.78
C LEU A 162 -11.81 2.63 -7.09
N PHE A 163 -12.73 3.11 -7.92
CA PHE A 163 -12.93 4.52 -8.21
C PHE A 163 -13.96 5.08 -7.25
N LEU A 164 -13.67 6.24 -6.67
CA LEU A 164 -14.65 6.97 -5.88
C LEU A 164 -15.31 7.98 -6.79
N SER A 165 -16.63 7.90 -6.96
CA SER A 165 -17.40 8.70 -7.92
C SER A 165 -18.11 9.92 -7.33
N ASN A 166 -18.08 10.10 -6.01
CA ASN A 166 -19.05 10.97 -5.31
C ASN A 166 -18.43 12.10 -4.49
N ILE A 167 -17.19 12.53 -4.78
CA ILE A 167 -16.62 13.70 -4.09
C ILE A 167 -16.82 14.93 -4.96
N THR A 168 -17.95 15.59 -4.75
CA THR A 168 -18.18 16.95 -5.22
C THR A 168 -17.40 17.90 -4.34
N ASP A 169 -16.24 18.36 -4.80
CA ASP A 169 -15.60 19.50 -4.19
C ASP A 169 -15.91 20.77 -5.00
N SER A 170 -16.04 21.88 -4.28
CA SER A 170 -16.26 23.24 -4.78
C SER A 170 -15.15 23.75 -5.72
N SER A 171 -14.08 22.97 -5.90
CA SER A 171 -12.89 23.23 -6.70
C SER A 171 -13.01 22.85 -8.19
N GLY A 172 -14.19 22.41 -8.67
CA GLY A 172 -14.42 22.12 -10.09
C GLY A 172 -13.80 20.81 -10.59
N ILE A 173 -13.38 19.93 -9.67
CA ILE A 173 -12.96 18.57 -10.01
C ILE A 173 -14.21 17.76 -10.36
N VAL A 174 -14.46 17.58 -11.67
CA VAL A 174 -15.46 16.64 -12.16
C VAL A 174 -14.91 15.22 -11.99
N ILE A 175 -15.26 14.60 -10.86
CA ILE A 175 -15.02 13.17 -10.67
C ILE A 175 -16.08 12.43 -11.50
N LEU A 176 -15.67 11.96 -12.68
CA LEU A 176 -16.56 11.19 -13.54
C LEU A 176 -16.97 9.89 -12.80
N PRO A 177 -18.27 9.55 -12.74
CA PRO A 177 -18.68 8.26 -12.23
C PRO A 177 -18.11 7.14 -13.11
N ALA A 178 -17.74 6.02 -12.49
CA ALA A 178 -17.02 4.90 -13.10
C ALA A 178 -17.59 4.42 -14.45
N ARG A 179 -18.89 4.60 -14.68
CA ARG A 179 -19.62 4.30 -15.92
C ARG A 179 -19.10 5.01 -17.19
N TYR A 180 -18.30 6.08 -17.05
CA TYR A 180 -17.72 6.79 -18.20
C TYR A 180 -16.38 6.21 -18.68
N LEU A 181 -15.80 5.24 -17.97
CA LEU A 181 -14.53 4.61 -18.38
C LEU A 181 -14.73 3.34 -19.23
N THR A 182 -15.94 2.77 -19.25
CA THR A 182 -16.24 1.51 -19.95
C THR A 182 -16.90 1.71 -21.32
N SER A 183 -17.37 2.91 -21.63
CA SER A 183 -17.87 3.25 -22.96
C SER A 183 -16.79 4.02 -23.68
N GLY A 184 -16.39 3.58 -24.89
CA GLY A 184 -15.42 4.24 -25.77
C GLY A 184 -15.90 5.60 -26.31
N VAL A 185 -16.57 6.39 -25.47
CA VAL A 185 -16.99 7.76 -25.76
C VAL A 185 -15.72 8.61 -25.75
N LYS A 186 -15.32 9.05 -26.94
CA LYS A 186 -14.31 10.09 -27.12
C LYS A 186 -14.84 11.36 -26.45
N LEU A 187 -14.19 11.78 -25.36
CA LEU A 187 -14.30 13.13 -24.82
C LEU A 187 -13.53 14.12 -25.71
#